data_AF-A0A2K3J6V2-F1
#
_entry.id   AF-A0A2K3J6V2-F1
#
_cell.length_a   1.000
_cell.length_b   1.000
_cell.length_c   1.000
_cell.angle_alpha   90.00
_cell.angle_beta   90.00
_cell.angle_gamma   90.00
#
_symmetry.space_group_name_H-M   'P 1'
#
loop_
_entity.id
_entity.type
_entity.pdbx_description
1 polymer ?
#
loop_
_entity_poly.entity_id
_entity_poly.type
_entity_poly.pdbx_seq_one_letter_code
_entity_poly.pdbx_strand_id
1 'polypeptide(L)'
;NQKAEVVKSITTPLYVPRDVDYVIEGWVDPQNLKIEGPFGDHTGYYTLEEPYPVMEVSAITRKTEPIFLATVVGKPPLEDKYMGWATERIFLPLLKTNAPDLIDYHMPENGVFHNLIFAKMQPLYKGHAKQFMHVFWGAGQMSFVKHALFVDEKGPELNNYFAMAKYVLDRFSPKMLFISEGITDALDHSSPEALVGGKLGIDATQKHTPQTPALLDDEKLLALVKERIPEVEELRQYMLMTPNPVTVMTINKTRRVNECFELLDDLKEHLSIIAFVDAEKNNVDNPYMLTWRIVNNMDAQRDVRISGEMVYIDGTNKNALDGFERRWPDDVTCTPAVVASLKSKGLWDLDPKLEFDYQL
;
A
#
# COMPACT_ATOMS: atom_id res chain seq x y z
N ASN A 1 -32.95 -2.55 12.21
CA ASN A 1 -33.24 -3.73 13.06
C ASN A 1 -34.48 -4.51 12.60
N GLN A 2 -34.65 -4.73 11.31
CA GLN A 2 -35.63 -5.70 10.78
C GLN A 2 -34.87 -6.81 10.07
N LYS A 3 -35.45 -8.01 9.98
CA LYS A 3 -34.84 -9.13 9.25
C LYS A 3 -34.86 -8.79 7.76
N ALA A 4 -33.76 -9.10 7.06
CA ALA A 4 -33.75 -9.02 5.60
C ALA A 4 -34.82 -9.96 5.03
N GLU A 5 -35.66 -9.45 4.14
CA GLU A 5 -36.62 -10.27 3.42
C GLU A 5 -35.91 -10.97 2.26
N VAL A 6 -36.13 -12.27 2.13
CA VAL A 6 -35.52 -13.09 1.08
C VAL A 6 -36.58 -13.85 0.29
N VAL A 7 -36.30 -14.08 -0.99
CA VAL A 7 -37.15 -14.86 -1.90
C VAL A 7 -36.34 -16.00 -2.50
N LYS A 8 -37.00 -17.11 -2.82
CA LYS A 8 -36.35 -18.24 -3.47
C LYS A 8 -36.00 -17.88 -4.91
N SER A 9 -34.79 -18.20 -5.34
CA SER A 9 -34.37 -18.15 -6.74
C SER A 9 -35.25 -19.02 -7.65
N ILE A 10 -35.27 -18.69 -8.95
CA ILE A 10 -36.10 -19.37 -9.95
C ILE A 10 -35.46 -20.70 -10.38
N THR A 11 -34.16 -20.69 -10.66
CA THR A 11 -33.44 -21.82 -11.28
C THR A 11 -32.44 -22.50 -10.35
N THR A 12 -32.20 -21.93 -9.17
CA THR A 12 -31.27 -22.47 -8.17
C THR A 12 -31.96 -22.68 -6.81
N PRO A 13 -31.39 -23.49 -5.89
CA PRO A 13 -31.97 -23.68 -4.55
C PRO A 13 -31.70 -22.51 -3.59
N LEU A 14 -31.03 -21.44 -4.05
CA LEU A 14 -30.61 -20.31 -3.21
C LEU A 14 -31.78 -19.36 -2.89
N TYR A 15 -31.57 -18.54 -1.86
CA TYR A 15 -32.44 -17.43 -1.51
C TYR A 15 -31.66 -16.13 -1.67
N VAL A 16 -32.31 -15.13 -2.25
CA VAL A 16 -31.71 -13.81 -2.53
C VAL A 16 -32.53 -12.71 -1.85
N PRO A 17 -31.92 -11.54 -1.53
CA PRO A 17 -32.68 -10.44 -0.95
C PRO A 17 -33.80 -10.00 -1.90
N ARG A 18 -34.99 -9.73 -1.34
CA ARG A 18 -36.21 -9.44 -2.10
C ARG A 18 -36.13 -8.12 -2.89
N ASP A 19 -35.35 -7.16 -2.40
CA ASP A 19 -35.36 -5.75 -2.79
C ASP A 19 -34.16 -5.35 -3.69
N VAL A 20 -33.53 -6.32 -4.35
CA VAL A 20 -32.43 -6.09 -5.30
C VAL A 20 -32.90 -5.64 -6.68
N ASP A 21 -32.03 -4.90 -7.39
CA ASP A 21 -32.28 -4.43 -8.75
C ASP A 21 -32.14 -5.52 -9.82
N TYR A 22 -31.10 -6.35 -9.67
CA TYR A 22 -30.77 -7.46 -10.57
C TYR A 22 -30.41 -8.70 -9.76
N VAL A 23 -30.81 -9.87 -10.26
CA VAL A 23 -30.32 -11.18 -9.81
C VAL A 23 -29.81 -11.94 -11.02
N ILE A 24 -28.57 -12.41 -10.94
CA ILE A 24 -27.97 -13.31 -11.93
C ILE A 24 -27.88 -14.68 -11.27
N GLU A 25 -28.63 -15.66 -11.79
CA GLU A 25 -28.68 -17.02 -11.27
C GLU A 25 -27.95 -17.96 -12.22
N GLY A 26 -27.25 -18.96 -11.67
CA GLY A 26 -26.45 -19.85 -12.50
C GLY A 26 -25.69 -20.89 -11.69
N TRP A 27 -24.86 -21.62 -12.40
CA TRP A 27 -24.03 -22.69 -11.87
C TRP A 27 -22.57 -22.45 -12.23
N VAL A 28 -21.67 -22.75 -11.30
CA VAL A 28 -20.23 -22.67 -11.52
C VAL A 28 -19.69 -24.10 -11.48
N ASP A 29 -19.09 -24.55 -12.57
CA ASP A 29 -18.27 -25.75 -12.59
C ASP A 29 -16.82 -25.34 -12.31
N PRO A 30 -16.24 -25.69 -11.15
CA PRO A 30 -14.87 -25.33 -10.80
C PRO A 30 -13.80 -25.92 -11.74
N GLN A 31 -14.17 -26.87 -12.62
CA GLN A 31 -13.27 -27.45 -13.62
C GLN A 31 -13.34 -26.73 -14.96
N ASN A 32 -14.41 -25.96 -15.22
CA ASN A 32 -14.58 -25.20 -16.45
C ASN A 32 -14.00 -23.79 -16.27
N LEU A 33 -12.72 -23.65 -16.61
CA LEU A 33 -11.98 -22.41 -16.43
C LEU A 33 -11.87 -21.62 -17.74
N LYS A 34 -11.92 -20.29 -17.63
CA LYS A 34 -11.53 -19.36 -18.71
C LYS A 34 -10.55 -18.33 -18.17
N ILE A 35 -9.76 -17.77 -19.08
CA ILE A 35 -8.86 -16.68 -18.75
C ILE A 35 -9.68 -15.44 -18.41
N GLU A 36 -9.46 -14.92 -17.20
CA GLU A 36 -9.90 -13.61 -16.72
C GLU A 36 -8.72 -12.63 -16.81
N GLY A 37 -9.00 -11.34 -16.90
CA GLY A 37 -7.98 -10.30 -16.96
C GLY A 37 -7.41 -10.01 -18.36
N PRO A 38 -6.46 -9.06 -18.44
CA PRO A 38 -5.96 -8.27 -17.31
C PRO A 38 -7.04 -7.30 -16.80
N PHE A 39 -7.05 -7.04 -15.49
CA PHE A 39 -8.03 -6.16 -14.86
C PHE A 39 -7.33 -5.22 -13.89
N GLY A 40 -7.70 -3.93 -13.89
CA GLY A 40 -7.14 -2.98 -12.94
C GLY A 40 -7.78 -3.17 -11.56
N ASP A 41 -6.98 -3.45 -10.54
CA ASP A 41 -7.49 -3.80 -9.21
C ASP A 41 -7.23 -2.69 -8.18
N HIS A 42 -7.80 -2.85 -6.98
CA HIS A 42 -7.70 -1.91 -5.85
C HIS A 42 -6.27 -1.65 -5.37
N THR A 43 -5.32 -2.51 -5.74
CA THR A 43 -3.89 -2.30 -5.47
C THR A 43 -3.31 -1.15 -6.30
N GLY A 44 -4.01 -0.72 -7.36
CA GLY A 44 -3.55 0.26 -8.33
C GLY A 44 -2.69 -0.32 -9.46
N TYR A 45 -2.61 -1.64 -9.57
CA TYR A 45 -1.91 -2.38 -10.62
C TYR A 45 -2.87 -3.25 -11.42
N TYR A 46 -2.50 -3.59 -12.65
CA TYR A 46 -3.22 -4.58 -13.44
C TYR A 46 -2.94 -5.98 -12.91
N THR A 47 -3.97 -6.67 -12.43
CA THR A 47 -3.93 -8.11 -12.20
C THR A 47 -3.70 -8.82 -13.52
N LEU A 48 -2.79 -9.80 -13.49
CA LEU A 48 -2.39 -10.57 -14.68
C LEU A 48 -3.46 -11.57 -15.09
N GLU A 49 -3.37 -12.06 -16.33
CA GLU A 49 -4.31 -13.04 -16.83
C GLU A 49 -4.20 -14.39 -16.10
N GLU A 50 -5.32 -14.88 -15.57
CA GLU A 50 -5.36 -16.14 -14.81
C GLU A 50 -6.63 -16.95 -15.11
N PRO A 51 -6.60 -18.29 -14.99
CA PRO A 51 -7.77 -19.13 -15.21
C PRO A 51 -8.74 -19.09 -14.01
N TYR A 52 -9.97 -18.61 -14.24
CA TYR A 52 -11.04 -18.58 -13.25
C TYR A 52 -12.27 -19.40 -13.66
N PRO A 53 -13.04 -19.95 -12.69
CA PRO A 53 -14.28 -20.67 -12.98
C PRO A 53 -15.33 -19.82 -13.70
N VAL A 54 -15.97 -20.41 -14.70
CA VAL A 54 -17.04 -19.76 -15.46
C VAL A 54 -18.40 -20.01 -14.82
N MET A 55 -19.16 -18.95 -14.61
CA MET A 55 -20.58 -19.04 -14.27
C MET A 55 -21.42 -19.24 -15.53
N GLU A 56 -22.13 -20.37 -15.62
CA GLU A 56 -23.19 -20.58 -16.60
C GLU A 56 -24.48 -19.93 -16.10
N VAL A 57 -24.86 -18.81 -16.73
CA VAL A 57 -26.06 -18.06 -16.36
C VAL A 57 -27.31 -18.80 -16.84
N SER A 58 -28.18 -19.16 -15.88
CA SER A 58 -29.44 -19.86 -16.11
C SER A 58 -30.66 -18.93 -16.09
N ALA A 59 -30.59 -17.80 -15.39
CA ALA A 59 -31.61 -16.75 -15.42
C ALA A 59 -31.01 -15.39 -15.04
N ILE A 60 -31.57 -14.31 -15.61
CA ILE A 60 -31.36 -12.94 -15.15
C ILE A 60 -32.73 -12.36 -14.86
N THR A 61 -32.97 -11.95 -13.61
CA THR A 61 -34.22 -11.30 -13.19
C THR A 61 -33.94 -9.88 -12.69
N ARG A 62 -34.95 -9.02 -12.73
CA ARG A 62 -34.83 -7.62 -12.31
C ARG A 62 -36.16 -7.03 -11.85
N LYS A 63 -36.11 -5.94 -11.09
CA LYS A 63 -37.29 -5.12 -10.79
C LYS A 63 -37.69 -4.25 -12.00
N THR A 64 -38.87 -3.65 -11.93
CA THR A 64 -39.29 -2.58 -12.86
C THR A 64 -38.41 -1.36 -12.63
N GLU A 65 -37.84 -0.80 -13.70
CA GLU A 65 -36.88 0.33 -13.64
C GLU A 65 -35.68 0.06 -12.73
N PRO A 66 -34.82 -0.92 -13.08
CA PRO A 66 -33.68 -1.26 -12.25
C PRO A 66 -32.55 -0.22 -12.38
N ILE A 67 -31.74 -0.13 -11.35
CA ILE A 67 -30.49 0.62 -11.29
C ILE A 67 -29.35 -0.39 -11.34
N PHE A 68 -28.42 -0.20 -12.29
CA PHE A 68 -27.20 -0.99 -12.34
C PHE A 68 -26.14 -0.32 -11.47
N LEU A 69 -25.92 -0.87 -10.28
CA LEU A 69 -24.85 -0.42 -9.39
C LEU A 69 -23.52 -0.97 -9.89
N ALA A 70 -22.59 -0.07 -10.19
CA ALA A 70 -21.23 -0.40 -10.58
C ALA A 70 -20.25 0.49 -9.81
N THR A 71 -19.06 -0.05 -9.55
CA THR A 71 -17.94 0.69 -8.99
C THR A 71 -16.70 0.44 -9.84
N VAL A 72 -15.66 1.25 -9.63
CA VAL A 72 -14.38 1.13 -10.32
C VAL A 72 -13.29 1.05 -9.26
N VAL A 73 -12.36 0.13 -9.46
CA VAL A 73 -11.15 -0.06 -8.64
C VAL A 73 -9.91 0.26 -9.48
N GLY A 74 -8.77 0.48 -8.83
CA GLY A 74 -7.59 1.06 -9.46
C GLY A 74 -6.72 1.82 -8.45
N LYS A 75 -5.95 2.81 -8.93
CA LYS A 75 -5.09 3.61 -8.06
C LYS A 75 -5.92 4.41 -7.05
N PRO A 76 -5.56 4.40 -5.75
CA PRO A 76 -6.30 5.14 -4.74
C PRO A 76 -6.19 6.65 -4.95
N PRO A 77 -7.20 7.44 -4.54
CA PRO A 77 -8.38 7.01 -3.79
C PRO A 77 -9.56 6.64 -4.69
N LEU A 78 -10.28 5.58 -4.33
CA LEU A 78 -11.53 5.17 -4.99
C LEU A 78 -12.63 4.93 -3.95
N GLU A 79 -13.83 4.60 -4.42
CA GLU A 79 -15.03 4.44 -3.57
C GLU A 79 -14.85 3.37 -2.48
N ASP A 80 -14.09 2.31 -2.80
CA ASP A 80 -13.73 1.20 -1.93
C ASP A 80 -13.07 1.67 -0.62
N LYS A 81 -12.44 2.85 -0.58
CA LYS A 81 -11.88 3.41 0.66
C LYS A 81 -12.88 3.54 1.79
N TYR A 82 -14.12 3.92 1.49
CA TYR A 82 -15.16 4.06 2.51
C TYR A 82 -15.59 2.69 3.05
N MET A 83 -15.56 1.67 2.20
CA MET A 83 -15.80 0.29 2.60
C MET A 83 -14.64 -0.22 3.47
N GLY A 84 -13.39 0.03 3.06
CA GLY A 84 -12.17 -0.28 3.80
C GLY A 84 -12.20 0.31 5.21
N TRP A 85 -12.47 1.60 5.36
CA TRP A 85 -12.56 2.25 6.68
C TRP A 85 -13.69 1.70 7.56
N ALA A 86 -14.82 1.28 6.95
CA ALA A 86 -15.87 0.61 7.70
C ALA A 86 -15.39 -0.74 8.25
N THR A 87 -14.62 -1.51 7.47
CA THR A 87 -14.04 -2.77 7.95
C THR A 87 -13.15 -2.56 9.18
N GLU A 88 -12.38 -1.47 9.22
CA GLU A 88 -11.53 -1.17 10.39
C GLU A 88 -12.32 -1.13 11.69
N ARG A 89 -13.47 -0.45 11.66
CA ARG A 89 -14.32 -0.28 12.84
C ARG A 89 -15.02 -1.57 13.22
N ILE A 90 -15.41 -2.38 12.24
CA ILE A 90 -16.04 -3.69 12.45
C ILE A 90 -15.05 -4.68 13.09
N PHE A 91 -13.80 -4.70 12.62
CA PHE A 91 -12.80 -5.68 13.07
C PHE A 91 -12.01 -5.25 14.31
N LEU A 92 -11.91 -3.95 14.63
CA LEU A 92 -11.24 -3.46 15.85
C LEU A 92 -11.64 -4.22 17.14
N PRO A 93 -12.93 -4.36 17.51
CA PRO A 93 -13.29 -5.09 18.72
C PRO A 93 -12.91 -6.57 18.67
N LEU A 94 -12.91 -7.19 17.49
CA LEU A 94 -12.49 -8.58 17.31
C LEU A 94 -10.98 -8.72 17.48
N LEU A 95 -10.19 -7.80 16.92
CA LEU A 95 -8.73 -7.80 17.05
C LEU A 95 -8.30 -7.60 18.51
N LYS A 96 -9.01 -6.76 19.27
CA LYS A 96 -8.77 -6.54 20.70
C LYS A 96 -8.94 -7.79 21.57
N THR A 97 -9.60 -8.85 21.08
CA THR A 97 -9.66 -10.13 21.82
C THR A 97 -8.30 -10.82 21.91
N ASN A 98 -7.40 -10.58 20.95
CA ASN A 98 -6.05 -11.13 20.91
C ASN A 98 -4.96 -10.05 21.14
N ALA A 99 -5.31 -8.77 21.04
CA ALA A 99 -4.46 -7.62 21.30
C ALA A 99 -5.19 -6.61 22.24
N PRO A 100 -5.40 -6.94 23.53
CA PRO A 100 -6.28 -6.17 24.43
C PRO A 100 -5.84 -4.72 24.62
N ASP A 101 -4.53 -4.46 24.57
CA ASP A 101 -3.94 -3.13 24.73
C ASP A 101 -3.89 -2.32 23.42
N LEU A 102 -4.50 -2.81 22.34
CA LEU A 102 -4.71 -2.05 21.11
C LEU A 102 -5.74 -0.96 21.38
N ILE A 103 -5.36 0.30 21.17
CA ILE A 103 -6.23 1.46 21.34
C ILE A 103 -7.01 1.66 20.04
N ASP A 104 -6.30 1.73 18.92
CA ASP A 104 -6.87 1.93 17.58
C ASP A 104 -5.92 1.43 16.48
N TYR A 105 -6.43 1.26 15.26
CA TYR A 105 -5.62 1.10 14.05
C TYR A 105 -6.26 1.82 12.87
N HIS A 106 -5.46 2.14 11.86
CA HIS A 106 -5.87 2.86 10.65
C HIS A 106 -5.23 2.21 9.43
N MET A 107 -6.03 2.02 8.37
CA MET A 107 -5.61 1.44 7.10
C MET A 107 -5.69 2.53 6.02
N PRO A 108 -4.60 3.30 5.80
CA PRO A 108 -4.58 4.32 4.76
C PRO A 108 -4.90 3.72 3.38
N GLU A 109 -5.75 4.39 2.61
CA GLU A 109 -6.17 3.94 1.27
C GLU A 109 -5.00 3.95 0.28
N ASN A 110 -4.10 4.92 0.39
CA ASN A 110 -2.85 4.93 -0.37
C ASN A 110 -1.81 3.93 0.17
N GLY A 111 -2.13 3.23 1.27
CA GLY A 111 -1.43 2.04 1.72
C GLY A 111 -2.09 0.73 1.26
N VAL A 112 -3.04 0.79 0.33
CA VAL A 112 -3.85 -0.35 -0.16
C VAL A 112 -4.50 -1.10 1.01
N PHE A 113 -4.88 -0.35 2.04
CA PHE A 113 -5.44 -0.81 3.30
C PHE A 113 -4.53 -1.75 4.09
N HIS A 114 -4.36 -2.98 3.62
CA HIS A 114 -3.60 -4.02 4.32
C HIS A 114 -2.09 -3.89 4.09
N ASN A 115 -1.60 -3.33 2.98
CA ASN A 115 -0.15 -3.24 2.76
C ASN A 115 0.57 -2.32 3.75
N LEU A 116 -0.09 -1.26 4.23
CA LEU A 116 0.41 -0.40 5.29
C LEU A 116 -0.67 -0.20 6.36
N ILE A 117 -0.34 -0.51 7.62
CA ILE A 117 -1.20 -0.24 8.78
C ILE A 117 -0.48 0.61 9.82
N PHE A 118 -1.21 1.58 10.36
CA PHE A 118 -0.82 2.28 11.59
C PHE A 118 -1.61 1.74 12.76
N ALA A 119 -0.96 1.45 13.89
CA ALA A 119 -1.59 0.95 15.10
C ALA A 119 -1.16 1.79 16.30
N LYS A 120 -2.13 2.21 17.12
CA LYS A 120 -1.91 2.86 18.40
C LYS A 120 -2.18 1.85 19.51
N MET A 121 -1.23 1.68 20.41
CA MET A 121 -1.31 0.70 21.50
C MET A 121 -0.80 1.28 22.83
N GLN A 122 -1.15 0.63 23.93
CA GLN A 122 -0.57 0.89 25.24
C GLN A 122 0.60 -0.10 25.49
N PRO A 123 1.87 0.30 25.33
CA PRO A 123 3.01 -0.57 25.62
C PRO A 123 3.14 -0.80 27.14
N LEU A 124 3.09 -2.05 27.57
CA LEU A 124 3.20 -2.43 28.99
C LEU A 124 4.57 -3.03 29.34
N TYR A 125 5.30 -3.53 28.35
CA TYR A 125 6.62 -4.14 28.52
C TYR A 125 7.45 -4.05 27.24
N LYS A 126 8.77 -4.27 27.38
CA LYS A 126 9.69 -4.32 26.24
C LYS A 126 9.29 -5.46 25.29
N GLY A 127 9.14 -5.16 24.00
CA GLY A 127 8.73 -6.12 22.98
C GLY A 127 7.22 -6.27 22.83
N HIS A 128 6.40 -5.46 23.52
CA HIS A 128 4.93 -5.54 23.39
C HIS A 128 4.46 -5.27 21.95
N ALA A 129 5.03 -4.27 21.27
CA ALA A 129 4.73 -4.01 19.86
C ALA A 129 5.10 -5.20 18.95
N LYS A 130 6.18 -5.93 19.27
CA LYS A 130 6.57 -7.13 18.53
C LYS A 130 5.55 -8.26 18.68
N GLN A 131 4.95 -8.42 19.85
CA GLN A 131 3.84 -9.36 20.01
C GLN A 131 2.64 -8.97 19.14
N PHE A 132 2.31 -7.67 19.07
CA PHE A 132 1.23 -7.18 18.21
C PHE A 132 1.53 -7.41 16.73
N MET A 133 2.78 -7.22 16.29
CA MET A 133 3.21 -7.59 14.93
C MET A 133 2.84 -9.04 14.60
N HIS A 134 3.13 -9.98 15.50
CA HIS A 134 2.77 -11.40 15.30
C HIS A 134 1.25 -11.67 15.36
N VAL A 135 0.49 -10.92 16.18
CA VAL A 135 -0.98 -11.01 16.16
C VAL A 135 -1.52 -10.55 14.82
N PHE A 136 -1.06 -9.40 14.31
CA PHE A 136 -1.51 -8.85 13.03
C PHE A 136 -1.17 -9.83 11.90
N TRP A 137 0.06 -10.32 11.86
CA TRP A 137 0.51 -11.27 10.83
C TRP A 137 -0.07 -12.69 10.98
N GLY A 138 -0.76 -13.01 12.08
CA GLY A 138 -1.34 -14.32 12.33
C GLY A 138 -2.87 -14.38 12.26
N ALA A 139 -3.57 -13.25 12.17
CA ALA A 139 -5.02 -13.19 12.39
C ALA A 139 -5.83 -12.97 11.09
N GLY A 140 -6.41 -14.05 10.54
CA GLY A 140 -7.36 -13.95 9.41
C GLY A 140 -6.79 -13.16 8.24
N GLN A 141 -7.58 -12.26 7.62
CA GLN A 141 -7.10 -11.41 6.52
C GLN A 141 -6.08 -10.34 6.96
N MET A 142 -5.93 -10.08 8.27
CA MET A 142 -4.86 -9.21 8.77
C MET A 142 -3.47 -9.84 8.52
N SER A 143 -3.40 -11.17 8.28
CA SER A 143 -2.12 -11.81 7.94
C SER A 143 -1.48 -11.25 6.69
N PHE A 144 -2.25 -10.68 5.77
CA PHE A 144 -1.75 -10.06 4.54
C PHE A 144 -0.95 -8.79 4.78
N VAL A 145 -1.00 -8.23 5.99
CA VAL A 145 -0.30 -6.98 6.29
C VAL A 145 1.19 -7.09 6.02
N LYS A 146 1.68 -6.22 5.15
CA LYS A 146 3.10 -6.16 4.79
C LYS A 146 3.86 -5.28 5.75
N HIS A 147 3.34 -4.08 6.00
CA HIS A 147 4.01 -3.07 6.81
C HIS A 147 3.09 -2.60 7.94
N ALA A 148 3.57 -2.72 9.18
CA ALA A 148 2.81 -2.32 10.36
C ALA A 148 3.65 -1.41 11.25
N LEU A 149 3.17 -0.20 11.49
CA LEU A 149 3.83 0.80 12.34
C LEU A 149 3.02 0.99 13.61
N PHE A 150 3.68 0.82 14.75
CA PHE A 150 3.08 0.88 16.08
C PHE A 150 3.53 2.14 16.82
N VAL A 151 2.59 2.93 17.33
CA VAL A 151 2.84 4.06 18.23
C VAL A 151 2.22 3.81 19.60
N ASP A 152 2.77 4.47 20.62
CA ASP A 152 2.23 4.44 21.97
C ASP A 152 0.94 5.30 22.10
N GLU A 153 0.31 5.29 23.26
CA GLU A 153 -0.91 6.04 23.54
C GLU A 153 -0.75 7.56 23.44
N LYS A 154 0.49 8.06 23.43
CA LYS A 154 0.84 9.48 23.26
C LYS A 154 1.01 9.87 21.79
N GLY A 155 0.99 8.89 20.88
CA GLY A 155 0.97 9.13 19.44
C GLY A 155 -0.23 10.00 19.03
N PRO A 156 -0.12 10.77 17.94
CA PRO A 156 -1.21 11.58 17.41
C PRO A 156 -2.34 10.71 16.83
N GLU A 157 -3.42 11.34 16.37
CA GLU A 157 -4.48 10.64 15.63
C GLU A 157 -3.91 9.96 14.37
N LEU A 158 -4.31 8.71 14.14
CA LEU A 158 -3.70 7.86 13.11
C LEU A 158 -3.97 8.33 11.67
N ASN A 159 -5.04 9.09 11.46
CA ASN A 159 -5.37 9.72 10.18
C ASN A 159 -4.70 11.10 9.98
N ASN A 160 -3.98 11.62 10.98
CA ASN A 160 -3.17 12.84 10.84
C ASN A 160 -1.76 12.46 10.41
N TYR A 161 -1.59 12.20 9.12
CA TYR A 161 -0.35 11.67 8.55
C TYR A 161 0.87 12.56 8.81
N PHE A 162 0.72 13.89 8.76
CA PHE A 162 1.84 14.79 9.06
C PHE A 162 2.29 14.69 10.53
N ALA A 163 1.33 14.72 11.47
CA ALA A 163 1.65 14.59 12.88
C ALA A 163 2.23 13.21 13.20
N MET A 164 1.67 12.14 12.61
CA MET A 164 2.17 10.77 12.73
C MET A 164 3.60 10.63 12.22
N ALA A 165 3.87 11.09 10.99
CA ALA A 165 5.22 11.08 10.41
C ALA A 165 6.19 11.84 11.31
N LYS A 166 5.82 13.04 11.79
CA LYS A 166 6.67 13.81 12.70
C LYS A 166 6.94 13.04 14.00
N TYR A 167 5.91 12.45 14.60
CA TYR A 167 6.01 11.69 15.85
C TYR A 167 6.98 10.52 15.71
N VAL A 168 6.88 9.76 14.62
CA VAL A 168 7.71 8.60 14.35
C VAL A 168 9.15 9.03 14.07
N LEU A 169 9.35 10.00 13.17
CA LEU A 169 10.69 10.43 12.74
C LEU A 169 11.46 11.17 13.84
N ASP A 170 10.78 11.84 14.79
CA ASP A 170 11.42 12.37 16.01
C ASP A 170 12.00 11.28 16.94
N ARG A 171 11.58 10.02 16.75
CA ARG A 171 11.94 8.88 17.60
C ARG A 171 12.72 7.80 16.85
N PHE A 172 12.84 7.95 15.54
CA PHE A 172 13.30 6.89 14.66
C PHE A 172 14.75 6.48 14.93
N SER A 173 15.01 5.19 14.83
CA SER A 173 16.30 4.52 14.78
C SER A 173 16.11 3.20 14.03
N PRO A 174 17.10 2.72 13.25
CA PRO A 174 16.96 1.45 12.54
C PRO A 174 16.65 0.24 13.42
N LYS A 175 16.95 0.32 14.73
CA LYS A 175 16.63 -0.72 15.72
C LYS A 175 15.13 -0.94 15.94
N MET A 176 14.30 0.00 15.49
CA MET A 176 12.84 -0.09 15.55
C MET A 176 12.26 -0.99 14.45
N LEU A 177 13.07 -1.29 13.41
CA LEU A 177 12.65 -2.12 12.31
C LEU A 177 12.72 -3.60 12.69
N PHE A 178 11.63 -4.32 12.42
CA PHE A 178 11.54 -5.75 12.55
C PHE A 178 11.15 -6.36 11.20
N ILE A 179 12.10 -7.00 10.54
CA ILE A 179 11.88 -7.69 9.27
C ILE A 179 11.54 -9.15 9.56
N SER A 180 10.49 -9.66 8.92
CA SER A 180 10.01 -11.03 9.01
C SER A 180 9.53 -11.49 7.62
N GLU A 181 8.97 -12.68 7.54
CA GLU A 181 8.23 -13.20 6.39
C GLU A 181 6.85 -13.73 6.81
N GLY A 182 5.94 -13.91 5.86
CA GLY A 182 4.66 -14.57 6.06
C GLY A 182 3.74 -14.46 4.86
N ILE A 183 2.45 -14.77 5.05
CA ILE A 183 1.47 -14.77 3.97
C ILE A 183 1.20 -13.35 3.46
N THR A 184 1.18 -13.16 2.14
CA THR A 184 0.79 -11.92 1.46
C THR A 184 -0.51 -12.13 0.67
N ASP A 185 -1.12 -11.03 0.22
CA ASP A 185 -2.28 -11.09 -0.66
C ASP A 185 -1.92 -11.77 -1.99
N ALA A 186 -2.90 -12.42 -2.63
CA ALA A 186 -2.72 -13.05 -3.95
C ALA A 186 -2.29 -12.04 -5.02
N LEU A 187 -2.68 -10.77 -4.85
CA LEU A 187 -2.38 -9.66 -5.74
C LEU A 187 -1.07 -8.96 -5.38
N ASP A 188 -0.33 -9.39 -4.35
CA ASP A 188 0.98 -8.81 -4.04
C ASP A 188 2.00 -9.19 -5.12
N HIS A 189 2.22 -8.27 -6.04
CA HIS A 189 3.15 -8.41 -7.15
C HIS A 189 4.61 -8.26 -6.74
N SER A 190 4.90 -7.67 -5.58
CA SER A 190 6.27 -7.42 -5.14
C SER A 190 6.92 -8.63 -4.46
N SER A 191 6.09 -9.56 -3.98
CA SER A 191 6.53 -10.79 -3.33
C SER A 191 7.34 -11.67 -4.32
N PRO A 192 8.45 -12.29 -3.91
CA PRO A 192 9.25 -13.15 -4.78
C PRO A 192 8.50 -14.44 -5.15
N GLU A 193 7.63 -14.92 -4.26
CA GLU A 193 6.80 -16.11 -4.42
C GLU A 193 5.32 -15.73 -4.26
N ALA A 194 4.42 -16.48 -4.91
CA ALA A 194 2.99 -16.27 -4.73
C ALA A 194 2.60 -16.46 -3.26
N LEU A 195 1.79 -15.54 -2.72
CA LEU A 195 1.21 -15.59 -1.37
C LEU A 195 2.22 -15.55 -0.21
N VAL A 196 3.53 -15.40 -0.46
CA VAL A 196 4.55 -15.37 0.60
C VAL A 196 5.56 -14.28 0.33
N GLY A 197 5.80 -13.41 1.31
CA GLY A 197 6.76 -12.32 1.17
C GLY A 197 7.23 -11.72 2.48
N GLY A 198 8.18 -10.80 2.36
CA GLY A 198 8.78 -10.07 3.46
C GLY A 198 7.83 -9.06 4.09
N LYS A 199 7.87 -8.98 5.42
CA LYS A 199 7.05 -8.11 6.26
C LYS A 199 7.92 -7.17 7.09
N LEU A 200 7.44 -5.95 7.31
CA LEU A 200 8.11 -4.92 8.09
C LEU A 200 7.24 -4.47 9.27
N GLY A 201 7.71 -4.68 10.49
CA GLY A 201 7.20 -4.03 11.69
C GLY A 201 8.06 -2.81 12.03
N ILE A 202 7.43 -1.71 12.44
CA ILE A 202 8.12 -0.51 12.96
C ILE A 202 7.61 -0.23 14.37
N ASP A 203 8.46 -0.43 15.37
CA ASP A 203 8.13 -0.15 16.78
C ASP A 203 8.48 1.31 17.13
N ALA A 204 7.50 2.21 16.98
CA ALA A 204 7.58 3.62 17.37
C ALA A 204 7.00 3.91 18.77
N THR A 205 6.91 2.89 19.62
CA THR A 205 6.45 3.05 21.02
C THR A 205 7.56 3.55 21.95
N GLN A 206 8.82 3.40 21.54
CA GLN A 206 9.98 3.86 22.33
C GLN A 206 10.65 5.05 21.65
N LYS A 207 11.04 6.04 22.47
CA LYS A 207 11.84 7.16 21.99
C LYS A 207 13.31 6.78 21.98
N HIS A 208 13.90 6.73 20.78
CA HIS A 208 15.35 6.75 20.63
C HIS A 208 15.86 8.20 20.57
N THR A 209 17.15 8.38 20.83
CA THR A 209 17.81 9.70 20.68
C THR A 209 18.59 9.67 19.37
N PRO A 210 18.00 10.15 18.26
CA PRO A 210 18.66 10.15 16.96
C PRO A 210 19.73 11.24 16.87
N GLN A 211 20.73 11.00 16.01
CA GLN A 211 21.64 12.04 15.56
C GLN A 211 20.92 12.85 14.47
N THR A 212 20.86 14.17 14.63
CA THR A 212 20.27 15.03 13.59
C THR A 212 21.26 15.20 12.45
N PRO A 213 20.91 14.87 11.20
CA PRO A 213 21.78 15.08 10.06
C PRO A 213 21.99 16.57 9.79
N ALA A 214 23.17 16.91 9.28
CA ALA A 214 23.48 18.22 8.74
C ALA A 214 22.75 18.39 7.40
N LEU A 215 21.60 19.07 7.41
CA LEU A 215 20.78 19.19 6.21
C LEU A 215 21.48 19.96 5.09
N LEU A 216 21.34 19.44 3.88
CA LEU A 216 21.66 20.12 2.63
C LEU A 216 20.36 20.49 1.92
N ASP A 217 20.41 21.51 1.07
CA ASP A 217 19.34 21.77 0.10
C ASP A 217 19.28 20.65 -0.94
N ASP A 218 18.06 20.40 -1.46
CA ASP A 218 17.78 19.29 -2.38
C ASP A 218 18.72 19.31 -3.61
N GLU A 219 18.99 20.49 -4.18
CA GLU A 219 19.88 20.64 -5.35
C GLU A 219 21.33 20.22 -5.05
N LYS A 220 21.89 20.66 -3.92
CA LYS A 220 23.26 20.27 -3.52
C LYS A 220 23.34 18.81 -3.15
N LEU A 221 22.34 18.28 -2.44
CA LEU A 221 22.31 16.87 -2.09
C LEU A 221 22.21 16.01 -3.36
N LEU A 222 21.35 16.39 -4.31
CA LEU A 222 21.23 15.73 -5.60
C LEU A 222 22.54 15.74 -6.38
N ALA A 223 23.28 16.84 -6.38
CA ALA A 223 24.60 16.90 -7.03
C ALA A 223 25.58 15.88 -6.42
N LEU A 224 25.67 15.80 -5.09
CA LEU A 224 26.50 14.81 -4.40
C LEU A 224 26.04 13.36 -4.67
N VAL A 225 24.73 13.12 -4.68
CA VAL A 225 24.17 11.81 -5.01
C VAL A 225 24.52 11.43 -6.45
N LYS A 226 24.38 12.33 -7.42
CA LYS A 226 24.70 12.08 -8.84
C LYS A 226 26.17 11.79 -9.10
N GLU A 227 27.09 12.28 -8.28
CA GLU A 227 28.52 11.90 -8.37
C GLU A 227 28.72 10.39 -8.06
N ARG A 228 27.87 9.80 -7.23
CA ARG A 228 27.95 8.40 -6.77
C ARG A 228 27.02 7.48 -7.57
N ILE A 229 25.83 7.99 -7.90
CA ILE A 229 24.77 7.30 -8.62
C ILE A 229 24.26 8.23 -9.74
N PRO A 230 24.96 8.30 -10.88
CA PRO A 230 24.57 9.16 -12.01
C PRO A 230 23.17 8.87 -12.57
N GLU A 231 22.62 7.70 -12.27
CA GLU A 231 21.30 7.26 -12.71
C GLU A 231 20.14 7.93 -11.94
N VAL A 232 20.40 8.57 -10.80
CA VAL A 232 19.40 9.33 -10.06
C VAL A 232 19.04 10.59 -10.84
N GLU A 233 17.75 10.88 -11.05
CA GLU A 233 17.32 12.04 -11.83
C GLU A 233 16.94 13.23 -10.94
N GLU A 234 16.05 12.98 -9.98
CA GLU A 234 15.47 13.95 -9.05
C GLU A 234 15.51 13.42 -7.62
N LEU A 235 15.41 14.34 -6.67
CA LEU A 235 15.45 14.04 -5.24
C LEU A 235 14.59 15.05 -4.49
N ARG A 236 13.86 14.56 -3.48
CA ARG A 236 13.12 15.40 -2.53
C ARG A 236 13.31 14.94 -1.10
N GLN A 237 13.60 15.87 -0.20
CA GLN A 237 13.64 15.60 1.23
C GLN A 237 12.34 16.01 1.92
N TYR A 238 11.80 15.10 2.72
CA TYR A 238 10.60 15.29 3.52
C TYR A 238 10.92 15.34 5.00
N MET A 239 10.07 16.03 5.76
CA MET A 239 10.12 16.09 7.22
C MET A 239 11.47 16.60 7.78
N LEU A 240 12.05 17.60 7.10
CA LEU A 240 13.32 18.27 7.45
C LEU A 240 13.33 18.87 8.88
N MET A 241 12.16 19.07 9.50
CA MET A 241 12.06 19.53 10.89
C MET A 241 12.32 18.42 11.92
N THR A 242 12.61 17.19 11.47
CA THR A 242 12.84 16.02 12.31
C THR A 242 14.30 15.57 12.18
N PRO A 243 14.84 14.86 13.18
CA PRO A 243 16.19 14.29 13.11
C PRO A 243 16.33 13.12 12.13
N ASN A 244 15.25 12.64 11.51
CA ASN A 244 15.28 11.56 10.53
C ASN A 244 14.48 11.96 9.29
N PRO A 245 14.98 12.90 8.47
CA PRO A 245 14.33 13.25 7.21
C PRO A 245 14.26 12.02 6.29
N VAL A 246 13.21 11.97 5.48
CA VAL A 246 13.02 10.93 4.46
C VAL A 246 13.36 11.52 3.11
N THR A 247 14.38 10.98 2.46
CA THR A 247 14.82 11.38 1.13
C THR A 247 14.28 10.39 0.11
N VAL A 248 13.46 10.89 -0.82
CA VAL A 248 12.97 10.08 -1.95
C VAL A 248 13.72 10.48 -3.21
N MET A 249 14.24 9.50 -3.93
CA MET A 249 15.05 9.68 -5.14
C MET A 249 14.41 8.94 -6.30
N THR A 250 14.29 9.59 -7.46
CA THR A 250 13.96 8.89 -8.70
C THR A 250 15.23 8.33 -9.34
N ILE A 251 15.15 7.12 -9.90
CA ILE A 251 16.28 6.47 -10.56
C ILE A 251 15.89 5.88 -11.91
N ASN A 252 16.73 6.11 -12.92
CA ASN A 252 16.72 5.36 -14.17
C ASN A 252 17.43 4.03 -13.96
N LYS A 253 16.68 2.99 -13.63
CA LYS A 253 17.21 1.70 -13.19
C LYS A 253 17.99 0.98 -14.30
N THR A 254 19.32 0.96 -14.20
CA THR A 254 20.25 0.24 -15.09
C THR A 254 20.92 -0.97 -14.40
N ARG A 255 20.81 -1.07 -13.08
CA ARG A 255 21.35 -2.12 -12.20
C ARG A 255 20.41 -2.33 -11.00
N ARG A 256 20.74 -3.30 -10.13
CA ARG A 256 20.01 -3.49 -8.86
C ARG A 256 20.17 -2.24 -8.00
N VAL A 257 19.08 -1.69 -7.48
CA VAL A 257 19.14 -0.50 -6.62
C VAL A 257 19.91 -0.78 -5.34
N ASN A 258 19.85 -2.02 -4.82
CA ASN A 258 20.61 -2.43 -3.65
C ASN A 258 22.13 -2.25 -3.80
N GLU A 259 22.66 -2.29 -5.03
CA GLU A 259 24.08 -2.02 -5.31
C GLU A 259 24.45 -0.54 -5.13
N CYS A 260 23.45 0.35 -5.11
CA CYS A 260 23.63 1.78 -4.93
C CYS A 260 23.67 2.22 -3.47
N PHE A 261 23.21 1.38 -2.52
CA PHE A 261 23.02 1.79 -1.13
C PHE A 261 24.34 2.18 -0.45
N GLU A 262 25.34 1.30 -0.51
CA GLU A 262 26.66 1.52 0.11
C GLU A 262 27.43 2.67 -0.54
N LEU A 263 27.08 3.05 -1.78
CA LEU A 263 27.68 4.20 -2.48
C LEU A 263 27.33 5.55 -1.82
N LEU A 264 26.34 5.57 -0.93
CA LEU A 264 25.92 6.76 -0.18
C LEU A 264 26.39 6.75 1.28
N ASP A 265 27.15 5.74 1.71
CA ASP A 265 27.62 5.61 3.10
C ASP A 265 28.48 6.81 3.55
N ASP A 266 29.17 7.47 2.62
CA ASP A 266 29.96 8.67 2.91
C ASP A 266 29.11 9.93 3.10
N LEU A 267 27.83 9.90 2.72
CA LEU A 267 26.84 10.96 2.93
C LEU A 267 26.00 10.78 4.20
N LYS A 268 26.39 9.84 5.09
CA LYS A 268 25.67 9.54 6.34
C LYS A 268 25.42 10.72 7.29
N GLU A 269 26.21 11.79 7.19
CA GLU A 269 26.00 13.00 7.99
C GLU A 269 24.82 13.84 7.44
N HIS A 270 24.34 13.55 6.24
CA HIS A 270 23.30 14.30 5.53
C HIS A 270 22.01 13.49 5.29
N LEU A 271 22.08 12.16 5.37
CA LEU A 271 20.99 11.23 5.06
C LEU A 271 20.59 10.40 6.28
N SER A 272 19.33 9.97 6.33
CA SER A 272 18.79 9.10 7.39
C SER A 272 17.96 7.97 6.79
N ILE A 273 16.81 8.28 6.19
CA ILE A 273 15.97 7.30 5.50
C ILE A 273 15.96 7.65 4.02
N ILE A 274 16.31 6.68 3.16
CA ILE A 274 16.42 6.86 1.72
C ILE A 274 15.48 5.88 1.03
N ALA A 275 14.62 6.36 0.14
CA ALA A 275 13.77 5.53 -0.71
C ALA A 275 14.02 5.83 -2.19
N PHE A 276 14.17 4.78 -2.99
CA PHE A 276 14.31 4.87 -4.44
C PHE A 276 13.01 4.47 -5.13
N VAL A 277 12.62 5.20 -6.17
CA VAL A 277 11.46 4.92 -7.03
C VAL A 277 11.83 5.12 -8.50
N ASP A 278 11.13 4.48 -9.44
CA ASP A 278 11.42 4.64 -10.87
C ASP A 278 11.18 6.08 -11.33
N ALA A 279 12.06 6.64 -12.15
CA ALA A 279 11.93 8.03 -12.62
C ALA A 279 10.73 8.26 -13.55
N GLU A 280 10.46 7.32 -14.46
CA GLU A 280 9.41 7.49 -15.49
C GLU A 280 7.99 7.60 -14.91
N LYS A 281 7.73 6.97 -13.74
CA LYS A 281 6.38 6.75 -13.21
C LYS A 281 6.10 7.47 -11.89
N ASN A 282 7.00 8.31 -11.40
CA ASN A 282 6.87 8.90 -10.07
C ASN A 282 7.28 10.39 -10.04
N ASN A 283 6.52 11.19 -9.32
CA ASN A 283 6.82 12.59 -9.04
C ASN A 283 7.35 12.73 -7.60
N VAL A 284 8.57 13.24 -7.43
CA VAL A 284 9.20 13.39 -6.11
C VAL A 284 8.50 14.38 -5.19
N ASP A 285 7.62 15.26 -5.71
CA ASP A 285 6.82 16.23 -4.94
C ASP A 285 5.42 15.71 -4.53
N ASN A 286 5.09 14.45 -4.84
CA ASN A 286 3.80 13.85 -4.53
C ASN A 286 3.92 12.78 -3.42
N PRO A 287 3.96 13.15 -2.14
CA PRO A 287 4.15 12.20 -1.04
C PRO A 287 3.02 11.18 -0.92
N TYR A 288 1.80 11.52 -1.36
CA TYR A 288 0.65 10.63 -1.33
C TYR A 288 0.87 9.42 -2.24
N MET A 289 1.25 9.66 -3.51
CA MET A 289 1.52 8.60 -4.49
C MET A 289 2.87 7.92 -4.25
N LEU A 290 3.86 8.61 -3.70
CA LEU A 290 5.12 7.98 -3.30
C LEU A 290 4.93 6.96 -2.16
N THR A 291 4.04 7.26 -1.20
CA THR A 291 3.66 6.30 -0.16
C THR A 291 3.06 5.04 -0.79
N TRP A 292 2.08 5.21 -1.69
CA TRP A 292 1.49 4.10 -2.45
C TRP A 292 2.56 3.32 -3.22
N ARG A 293 3.44 4.00 -3.95
CA ARG A 293 4.50 3.32 -4.72
C ARG A 293 5.36 2.45 -3.81
N ILE A 294 5.90 3.02 -2.74
CA ILE A 294 6.91 2.37 -1.91
C ILE A 294 6.31 1.16 -1.20
N VAL A 295 5.16 1.30 -0.54
CA VAL A 295 4.59 0.19 0.28
C VAL A 295 4.03 -0.95 -0.56
N ASN A 296 3.69 -0.70 -1.83
CA ASN A 296 3.20 -1.73 -2.74
C ASN A 296 4.34 -2.43 -3.49
N ASN A 297 5.40 -1.71 -3.85
CA ASN A 297 6.52 -2.27 -4.64
C ASN A 297 7.60 -2.96 -3.81
N MET A 298 7.50 -2.89 -2.48
CA MET A 298 8.54 -3.38 -1.58
C MET A 298 8.20 -4.75 -1.00
N ASP A 299 9.17 -5.66 -1.06
CA ASP A 299 9.28 -6.82 -0.18
C ASP A 299 10.31 -6.51 0.91
N ALA A 300 9.93 -6.57 2.19
CA ALA A 300 10.79 -6.08 3.26
C ALA A 300 12.11 -6.85 3.41
N GLN A 301 12.16 -8.15 3.05
CA GLN A 301 13.39 -8.94 3.13
C GLN A 301 14.36 -8.60 2.00
N ARG A 302 13.84 -8.30 0.80
CA ARG A 302 14.64 -7.97 -0.37
C ARG A 302 15.08 -6.51 -0.39
N ASP A 303 14.17 -5.60 -0.05
CA ASP A 303 14.24 -4.20 -0.48
C ASP A 303 14.51 -3.22 0.68
N VAL A 304 14.51 -3.70 1.94
CA VAL A 304 14.93 -2.89 3.10
C VAL A 304 16.35 -3.27 3.50
N ARG A 305 17.23 -2.29 3.58
CA ARG A 305 18.61 -2.47 4.06
C ARG A 305 18.98 -1.41 5.10
N ILE A 306 19.80 -1.81 6.05
CA ILE A 306 20.29 -0.95 7.13
C ILE A 306 21.82 -0.87 7.00
N SER A 307 22.36 0.34 6.88
CA SER A 307 23.80 0.61 6.93
C SER A 307 24.07 1.62 8.04
N GLY A 308 24.59 1.13 9.17
CA GLY A 308 24.76 1.96 10.37
C GLY A 308 23.42 2.52 10.88
N GLU A 309 23.29 3.84 10.90
CA GLU A 309 22.04 4.54 11.28
C GLU A 309 21.15 4.88 10.06
N MET A 310 21.59 4.59 8.83
CA MET A 310 20.81 4.82 7.63
C MET A 310 19.96 3.62 7.25
N VAL A 311 18.80 3.90 6.67
CA VAL A 311 17.85 2.92 6.16
C VAL A 311 17.59 3.19 4.69
N TYR A 312 17.74 2.16 3.87
CA TYR A 312 17.49 2.20 2.45
C TYR A 312 16.29 1.35 2.09
N ILE A 313 15.47 1.87 1.19
CA ILE A 313 14.26 1.25 0.70
C ILE A 313 14.29 1.28 -0.84
N ASP A 314 14.18 0.10 -1.46
CA ASP A 314 13.97 -0.02 -2.90
C ASP A 314 12.48 -0.17 -3.24
N GLY A 315 11.83 0.95 -3.54
CA GLY A 315 10.44 1.03 -4.03
C GLY A 315 10.31 0.98 -5.56
N THR A 316 11.39 0.69 -6.30
CA THR A 316 11.34 0.55 -7.76
C THR A 316 10.63 -0.74 -8.18
N ASN A 317 10.11 -0.75 -9.41
CA ASN A 317 9.61 -1.93 -10.06
C ASN A 317 10.71 -3.00 -10.15
N LYS A 318 10.36 -4.26 -9.86
CA LYS A 318 11.31 -5.35 -9.97
C LYS A 318 11.32 -5.94 -11.37
N ASN A 319 12.51 -6.31 -11.83
CA ASN A 319 12.74 -6.90 -13.13
C ASN A 319 13.92 -7.89 -13.08
N ALA A 320 14.36 -8.35 -14.26
CA ALA A 320 15.46 -9.31 -14.38
C ALA A 320 16.77 -8.82 -13.73
N LEU A 321 17.01 -7.51 -13.67
CA LEU A 321 18.17 -6.95 -12.97
C LEU A 321 18.14 -7.37 -11.51
N ASP A 322 16.99 -7.37 -10.85
CA ASP A 322 16.81 -7.75 -9.44
C ASP A 322 16.87 -9.27 -9.20
N GLY A 323 16.97 -10.07 -10.26
CA GLY A 323 16.73 -11.52 -10.18
C GLY A 323 15.25 -11.84 -9.92
N PHE A 324 14.34 -10.94 -10.29
CA PHE A 324 12.90 -11.14 -10.16
C PHE A 324 12.34 -11.78 -11.43
N GLU A 325 11.80 -12.98 -11.31
CA GLU A 325 11.35 -13.79 -12.46
C GLU A 325 9.84 -13.72 -12.70
N ARG A 326 9.04 -13.34 -11.69
CA ARG A 326 7.59 -13.15 -11.85
C ARG A 326 7.32 -11.94 -12.74
N ARG A 327 6.24 -11.99 -13.50
CA ARG A 327 5.79 -10.84 -14.31
C ARG A 327 5.41 -9.69 -13.38
N TRP A 328 6.03 -8.54 -13.59
CA TRP A 328 5.68 -7.31 -12.91
C TRP A 328 4.49 -6.64 -13.62
N PRO A 329 3.39 -6.33 -12.93
CA PRO A 329 2.24 -5.70 -13.55
C PRO A 329 2.50 -4.22 -13.83
N ASP A 330 1.81 -3.70 -14.84
CA ASP A 330 1.75 -2.25 -15.03
C ASP A 330 0.78 -1.59 -14.05
N ASP A 331 1.03 -0.32 -13.80
CA ASP A 331 0.12 0.58 -13.11
C ASP A 331 -1.22 0.70 -13.83
N VAL A 332 -2.32 0.71 -13.08
CA VAL A 332 -3.61 1.19 -13.61
C VAL A 332 -3.48 2.67 -13.93
N THR A 333 -3.83 3.05 -15.16
CA THR A 333 -3.71 4.43 -15.64
C THR A 333 -4.98 4.85 -16.37
N CYS A 334 -5.43 6.08 -16.10
CA CYS A 334 -6.38 6.76 -16.96
C CYS A 334 -5.57 7.46 -18.04
N THR A 335 -5.72 7.05 -19.31
CA THR A 335 -4.91 7.68 -20.36
C THR A 335 -5.41 9.11 -20.64
N PRO A 336 -4.55 10.04 -21.09
CA PRO A 336 -4.97 11.39 -21.47
C PRO A 336 -6.10 11.41 -22.51
N ALA A 337 -6.16 10.39 -23.38
CA ALA A 337 -7.24 10.23 -24.35
C ALA A 337 -8.60 9.89 -23.69
N VAL A 338 -8.60 9.08 -22.63
CA VAL A 338 -9.80 8.78 -21.84
C VAL A 338 -10.28 10.04 -21.12
N VAL A 339 -9.37 10.77 -20.47
CA VAL A 339 -9.68 12.05 -19.82
C VAL A 339 -10.28 13.05 -20.82
N ALA A 340 -9.66 13.20 -21.99
CA ALA A 340 -10.19 14.06 -23.06
C ALA A 340 -11.58 13.61 -23.54
N SER A 341 -11.81 12.30 -23.66
CA SER A 341 -13.12 11.75 -24.00
C SER A 341 -14.18 12.09 -22.95
N LEU A 342 -13.86 11.93 -21.66
CA LEU A 342 -14.77 12.27 -20.56
C LEU A 342 -15.07 13.77 -20.52
N LYS A 343 -14.05 14.62 -20.67
CA LYS A 343 -14.19 16.09 -20.79
C LYS A 343 -15.13 16.45 -21.96
N SER A 344 -14.95 15.85 -23.14
CA SER A 344 -15.81 16.12 -24.31
C SER A 344 -17.26 15.66 -24.14
N LYS A 345 -17.52 14.67 -23.28
CA LYS A 345 -18.86 14.18 -22.94
C LYS A 345 -19.52 14.98 -21.81
N GLY A 346 -18.83 15.95 -21.21
CA GLY A 346 -19.30 16.66 -20.02
C GLY A 346 -19.36 15.77 -18.77
N LEU A 347 -18.59 14.68 -18.75
CA LEU A 347 -18.51 13.71 -17.64
C LEU A 347 -17.21 13.85 -16.83
N TRP A 348 -16.59 15.03 -16.89
CA TRP A 348 -15.35 15.32 -16.15
C TRP A 348 -15.48 16.67 -15.45
N ASP A 349 -15.58 16.64 -14.13
CA ASP A 349 -15.74 17.78 -13.24
C ASP A 349 -14.68 17.83 -12.13
N LEU A 350 -13.59 17.08 -12.30
CA LEU A 350 -12.52 16.98 -11.30
C LEU A 350 -11.70 18.27 -11.19
N ASP A 351 -11.40 18.67 -9.96
CA ASP A 351 -10.49 19.77 -9.65
C ASP A 351 -9.07 19.48 -10.23
N PRO A 352 -8.45 20.40 -10.99
CA PRO A 352 -7.09 20.26 -11.50
C PRO A 352 -6.05 19.91 -10.42
N LYS A 353 -6.28 20.35 -9.17
CA LYS A 353 -5.42 19.98 -8.06
C LYS A 353 -5.48 18.48 -7.78
N LEU A 354 -6.67 17.88 -7.81
CA LEU A 354 -6.84 16.44 -7.62
C LEU A 354 -6.30 15.64 -8.81
N GLU A 355 -6.39 16.19 -10.03
CA GLU A 355 -5.75 15.63 -11.22
C GLU A 355 -4.22 15.52 -11.02
N PHE A 356 -3.59 16.55 -10.45
CA PHE A 356 -2.17 16.53 -10.08
C PHE A 356 -1.85 15.62 -8.89
N ASP A 357 -2.61 15.73 -7.80
CA ASP A 357 -2.38 14.99 -6.54
C ASP A 357 -2.51 13.46 -6.75
N TYR A 358 -3.37 13.03 -7.66
CA TYR A 358 -3.61 11.60 -7.95
C TYR A 358 -2.98 11.10 -9.25
N GLN A 359 -2.26 11.96 -9.98
CA GLN A 359 -1.58 11.63 -11.23
C GLN A 359 -2.52 10.95 -12.24
N LEU A 360 -3.69 11.57 -12.46
CA LEU A 360 -4.77 11.05 -13.31
C LEU A 360 -4.61 11.35 -14.80
#